data_AF-A0A9Q0K273-F1
#
_entry.id   AF-A0A9Q0K273-F1
#
_cell.length_a   1.000
_cell.length_b   1.000
_cell.length_c   1.000
_cell.angle_alpha   90.00
_cell.angle_beta   90.00
_cell.angle_gamma   90.00
#
_symmetry.space_group_name_H-M   'P 1'
#
loop_
_entity.id
_entity.type
_entity.pdbx_description
1 polymer ?
#
loop_
_entity_poly.entity_id
_entity_poly.type
_entity_poly.pdbx_seq_one_letter_code
_entity_poly.pdbx_strand_id
1 'polypeptide(L)'
;MTAIIILSTTGEVFAANIPAGKVDSMANWCSQTLEPNLCNSIMTPLKSGTSEQAMRLAIRFTLDKFNLAMSNIESILKTSNDSMTKVVLESCRRDYEMAIKDIKDSQKDNDIPLHFSAVIAMSQTCGDEMDARDLVIPFRDLTTNLNKLGGIVLALNSLR
;
A
#
# COMPACT_ATOMS: atom_id res chain seq x y z
N MET A 1 -18.11 -13.93 22.60
CA MET A 1 -18.87 -13.43 21.45
C MET A 1 -18.76 -11.93 21.47
N THR A 2 -17.99 -11.35 20.56
CA THR A 2 -17.83 -9.88 20.48
C THR A 2 -18.32 -9.47 19.11
N ALA A 3 -19.42 -8.71 19.08
CA ALA A 3 -19.95 -8.13 17.84
C ALA A 3 -19.24 -6.79 17.60
N ILE A 4 -18.68 -6.59 16.41
CA ILE A 4 -18.20 -5.29 15.96
C ILE A 4 -19.24 -4.74 14.99
N ILE A 5 -19.74 -3.54 15.29
CA ILE A 5 -20.72 -2.83 14.45
C ILE A 5 -19.94 -1.88 13.55
N ILE A 6 -20.00 -2.11 12.24
CA ILE A 6 -19.49 -1.16 11.24
C ILE A 6 -20.68 -0.36 10.73
N LEU A 7 -20.67 0.96 10.97
CA LEU A 7 -21.68 1.88 10.45
C LEU A 7 -21.31 2.27 9.02
N SER A 8 -22.09 1.79 8.05
CA SER A 8 -22.09 2.34 6.69
C SER A 8 -23.10 3.47 6.57
N THR A 9 -22.83 4.45 5.72
CA THR A 9 -23.68 5.63 5.47
C THR A 9 -24.96 5.33 4.68
N THR A 10 -25.28 4.05 4.42
CA THR A 10 -26.45 3.63 3.63
C THR A 10 -27.48 2.80 4.39
N GLY A 11 -27.35 2.64 5.70
CA GLY A 11 -28.47 2.17 6.54
C GLY A 11 -28.86 0.69 6.39
N GLU A 12 -28.03 -0.15 5.76
CA GLU A 12 -28.19 -1.61 5.81
C GLU A 12 -27.20 -2.22 6.81
N VAL A 13 -27.73 -2.72 7.92
CA VAL A 13 -26.96 -3.40 8.97
C VAL A 13 -26.65 -4.82 8.51
N PHE A 14 -25.47 -5.05 7.96
CA PHE A 14 -24.96 -6.41 7.73
C PHE A 14 -24.37 -6.95 9.03
N ALA A 15 -25.15 -7.78 9.74
CA ALA A 15 -24.62 -8.62 10.81
C ALA A 15 -23.81 -9.76 10.17
N ALA A 16 -22.51 -9.56 9.98
CA ALA A 16 -21.61 -10.64 9.60
C ALA A 16 -21.36 -11.51 10.83
N ASN A 17 -22.04 -12.66 10.90
CA ASN A 17 -21.64 -13.75 11.80
C ASN A 17 -20.33 -14.35 11.27
N ILE A 18 -19.19 -13.88 11.79
CA ILE A 18 -17.90 -14.50 11.50
C ILE A 18 -17.73 -15.67 12.48
N PRO A 19 -17.72 -16.93 12.01
CA PRO A 19 -17.42 -18.06 12.87
C PRO A 19 -16.00 -17.90 13.40
N ALA A 20 -15.85 -18.01 14.73
CA ALA A 20 -14.54 -18.14 15.36
C ALA A 20 -14.00 -19.55 15.02
N GLY A 21 -13.40 -19.69 13.84
CA GLY A 21 -12.87 -20.94 13.32
C GLY A 21 -11.96 -20.66 12.14
N LYS A 22 -10.65 -20.87 12.34
CA LYS A 22 -9.57 -20.70 11.36
C LYS A 22 -9.96 -21.20 9.97
N VAL A 23 -10.01 -20.26 9.02
CA VAL A 23 -9.76 -20.56 7.61
C VAL A 23 -8.44 -19.88 7.25
N ASP A 24 -7.34 -20.53 7.65
CA ASP A 24 -5.94 -20.23 7.27
C ASP A 24 -5.75 -20.58 5.77
N SER A 25 -6.50 -19.93 4.89
CA SER A 25 -6.29 -20.05 3.45
C SER A 25 -6.00 -18.69 2.85
N MET A 26 -4.98 -18.65 2.00
CA MET A 26 -4.51 -17.45 1.30
C MET A 26 -5.64 -16.74 0.51
N ALA A 27 -6.59 -17.51 -0.01
CA ALA A 27 -7.78 -17.01 -0.70
C ALA A 27 -8.67 -16.14 0.22
N ASN A 28 -8.75 -16.48 1.51
CA ASN A 28 -9.54 -15.73 2.48
C ASN A 28 -8.88 -14.40 2.87
N TRP A 29 -7.54 -14.33 2.88
CA TRP A 29 -6.82 -13.10 3.22
C TRP A 29 -7.00 -12.02 2.14
N CYS A 30 -6.80 -12.37 0.88
CA CYS A 30 -6.90 -11.41 -0.20
C CYS A 30 -8.33 -10.97 -0.49
N SER A 31 -9.34 -11.79 -0.16
CA SER A 31 -10.75 -11.40 -0.30
C SER A 31 -11.17 -10.24 0.61
N GLN A 32 -10.40 -9.97 1.68
CA GLN A 32 -10.69 -8.91 2.65
C GLN A 32 -9.99 -7.59 2.31
N THR A 33 -9.20 -7.54 1.24
CA THR A 33 -8.59 -6.29 0.78
C THR A 33 -9.52 -5.60 -0.22
N LEU A 34 -9.37 -4.28 -0.35
CA LEU A 34 -10.04 -3.53 -1.44
C LEU A 34 -9.49 -3.89 -2.83
N GLU A 35 -8.38 -4.62 -2.89
CA GLU A 35 -7.65 -4.95 -4.11
C GLU A 35 -7.30 -6.46 -4.15
N PRO A 36 -8.30 -7.37 -4.23
CA PRO A 36 -8.07 -8.80 -4.10
C PRO A 36 -7.12 -9.36 -5.16
N ASN A 37 -7.24 -8.88 -6.41
CA ASN A 37 -6.40 -9.33 -7.51
C ASN A 37 -4.93 -8.93 -7.32
N LEU A 38 -4.69 -7.69 -6.90
CA LEU A 38 -3.33 -7.23 -6.58
C LEU A 38 -2.76 -8.01 -5.40
N CYS A 39 -3.54 -8.22 -4.35
CA CYS A 39 -3.13 -9.07 -3.22
C CYS A 39 -2.75 -10.49 -3.69
N ASN A 40 -3.60 -11.15 -4.48
CA ASN A 40 -3.30 -12.49 -5.01
C ASN A 40 -2.00 -12.53 -5.84
N SER A 41 -1.75 -11.48 -6.64
CA SER A 41 -0.50 -11.36 -7.40
C SER A 41 0.73 -11.29 -6.49
N ILE A 42 0.63 -10.58 -5.37
CA ILE A 42 1.70 -10.47 -4.36
C ILE A 42 1.90 -11.81 -3.66
N MET A 43 0.81 -12.53 -3.37
CA MET A 43 0.84 -13.80 -2.64
C MET A 43 1.22 -15.01 -3.50
N THR A 44 1.29 -14.85 -4.82
CA THR A 44 1.67 -15.94 -5.75
C THR A 44 2.93 -16.72 -5.34
N PRO A 45 4.01 -16.08 -4.82
CA PRO A 45 5.19 -16.79 -4.37
C PRO A 45 4.99 -17.62 -3.10
N LEU A 46 3.97 -17.32 -2.28
CA LEU A 46 3.82 -17.91 -0.95
C LEU A 46 3.33 -19.36 -1.01
N LYS A 47 2.57 -19.78 -2.04
CA LYS A 47 1.92 -21.11 -2.26
C LYS A 47 1.08 -21.65 -1.08
N SER A 48 1.62 -21.66 0.13
CA SER A 48 1.02 -21.93 1.44
C SER A 48 1.84 -21.21 2.52
N GLY A 49 1.22 -20.63 3.54
CA GLY A 49 1.96 -19.96 4.61
C GLY A 49 1.07 -19.53 5.77
N THR A 50 1.61 -18.71 6.66
CA THR A 50 0.86 -18.04 7.72
C THR A 50 0.49 -16.61 7.31
N SER A 51 -0.50 -16.02 7.99
CA SER A 51 -0.85 -14.60 7.82
C SER A 51 0.35 -13.68 8.08
N GLU A 52 1.22 -14.02 9.03
CA GLU A 52 2.46 -13.29 9.27
C GLU A 52 3.43 -13.33 8.08
N GLN A 53 3.60 -14.50 7.44
CA GLN A 53 4.44 -14.61 6.24
C GLN A 53 3.86 -13.81 5.07
N ALA A 54 2.53 -13.84 4.88
CA ALA A 54 1.85 -13.03 3.89
C ALA A 54 2.05 -11.52 4.15
N MET A 55 1.90 -11.09 5.40
CA MET A 55 2.12 -9.70 5.78
C MET A 55 3.56 -9.26 5.53
N ARG A 56 4.57 -10.05 5.94
CA ARG A 56 5.99 -9.76 5.67
C ARG A 56 6.29 -9.70 4.18
N LEU A 57 5.67 -10.58 3.38
CA LEU A 57 5.80 -10.57 1.93
C LEU A 57 5.19 -9.30 1.31
N ALA A 58 4.00 -8.89 1.75
CA ALA A 58 3.36 -7.66 1.29
C ALA A 58 4.16 -6.40 1.66
N ILE A 59 4.71 -6.34 2.87
CA ILE A 59 5.61 -5.25 3.31
C ILE A 59 6.83 -5.17 2.40
N ARG A 60 7.49 -6.31 2.15
CA ARG A 60 8.67 -6.37 1.26
C ARG A 60 8.34 -5.95 -0.17
N PHE A 61 7.24 -6.46 -0.71
CA PHE A 61 6.79 -6.10 -2.06
C PHE A 61 6.49 -4.59 -2.16
N THR A 62 5.87 -4.01 -1.12
CA THR A 62 5.62 -2.57 -1.07
C THR A 62 6.94 -1.79 -1.09
N LEU A 63 7.91 -2.17 -0.24
CA LEU A 63 9.24 -1.56 -0.22
C LEU A 63 9.93 -1.62 -1.59
N ASP A 64 9.91 -2.77 -2.25
CA ASP A 64 10.51 -2.96 -3.57
C ASP A 64 9.87 -2.04 -4.63
N LYS A 65 8.54 -1.83 -4.57
CA LYS A 65 7.83 -0.93 -5.47
C LYS A 65 8.12 0.55 -5.20
N PHE A 66 8.25 0.96 -3.94
CA PHE A 66 8.72 2.31 -3.60
C PHE A 66 10.15 2.55 -4.09
N ASN A 67 11.07 1.60 -3.91
CA ASN A 67 12.43 1.71 -4.42
C ASN A 67 12.46 1.81 -5.96
N LEU A 68 11.62 1.04 -6.66
CA LEU A 68 11.49 1.13 -8.12
C LEU A 68 10.98 2.51 -8.54
N ALA A 69 9.95 3.03 -7.85
CA ALA A 69 9.40 4.35 -8.14
C ALA A 69 10.44 5.46 -7.90
N MET A 70 11.22 5.35 -6.82
CA MET A 70 12.35 6.24 -6.53
C MET A 70 13.38 6.24 -7.67
N SER A 71 13.79 5.06 -8.14
CA SER A 71 14.74 4.94 -9.24
C SER A 71 14.23 5.59 -10.53
N ASN A 72 12.93 5.46 -10.82
CA ASN A 72 12.31 6.13 -11.96
C ASN A 72 12.29 7.66 -11.79
N ILE A 73 11.93 8.16 -10.60
CA ILE A 73 11.98 9.60 -10.28
C ILE A 73 13.38 10.14 -10.54
N GLU A 74 14.41 9.50 -9.99
CA GLU A 74 15.81 9.93 -10.15
C GLU A 74 16.26 9.91 -11.61
N SER A 75 15.83 8.91 -12.39
CA SER A 75 16.13 8.83 -13.82
C SER A 75 15.55 10.00 -14.61
N ILE A 76 14.28 10.36 -14.33
CA ILE A 76 13.63 11.48 -15.01
C ILE A 76 14.22 12.81 -14.56
N LEU A 77 14.52 12.99 -13.27
CA LEU A 77 15.15 14.22 -12.78
C LEU A 77 16.49 14.53 -13.46
N LYS A 78 17.26 13.49 -13.79
CA LYS A 78 18.56 13.62 -14.50
C LYS A 78 18.41 14.06 -15.96
N THR A 79 17.29 13.74 -16.60
CA THR A 79 17.11 13.90 -18.06
C THR A 79 16.11 14.98 -18.43
N SER A 80 15.20 15.34 -17.53
CA SER A 80 14.19 16.36 -17.77
C SER A 80 14.82 17.76 -17.79
N ASN A 81 14.30 18.62 -18.67
CA ASN A 81 14.58 20.06 -18.67
C ASN A 81 13.36 20.88 -18.22
N ASP A 82 12.21 20.24 -18.01
CA ASP A 82 10.99 20.91 -17.59
C ASP A 82 11.05 21.24 -16.09
N SER A 83 10.97 22.53 -15.76
CA SER A 83 11.13 23.01 -14.38
C SER A 83 9.98 22.56 -13.48
N MET A 84 8.75 22.51 -14.00
CA MET A 84 7.58 22.06 -13.25
C MET A 84 7.68 20.57 -12.90
N THR A 85 8.05 19.75 -13.89
CA THR A 85 8.32 18.32 -13.71
C THR A 85 9.38 18.10 -12.65
N LYS A 86 10.47 18.88 -12.65
CA LYS A 86 11.51 18.77 -11.62
C LYS A 86 10.98 19.06 -10.22
N VAL A 87 10.23 20.15 -10.05
CA VAL A 87 9.68 20.54 -8.76
C VAL A 87 8.75 19.44 -8.20
N VAL A 88 7.83 18.93 -9.01
CA VAL A 88 6.90 17.87 -8.59
C VAL A 88 7.66 16.58 -8.29
N LEU A 89 8.59 16.18 -9.16
CA LEU A 89 9.36 14.95 -8.95
C LEU A 89 10.29 15.02 -7.74
N GLU A 90 10.84 16.19 -7.40
CA GLU A 90 11.60 16.39 -6.16
C GLU A 90 10.71 16.31 -4.92
N SER A 91 9.46 16.77 -4.99
CA SER A 91 8.48 16.59 -3.92
C SER A 91 8.16 15.11 -3.71
N CYS A 92 7.76 14.42 -4.78
CA CYS A 92 7.55 12.98 -4.79
C CYS A 92 8.75 12.19 -4.26
N ARG A 93 9.98 12.61 -4.61
CA ARG A 93 11.21 11.98 -4.09
C ARG A 93 11.26 12.04 -2.57
N ARG A 94 11.02 13.22 -1.97
CA ARG A 94 11.03 13.39 -0.51
C ARG A 94 9.95 12.56 0.18
N ASP A 95 8.75 12.57 -0.38
CA ASP A 95 7.63 11.77 0.15
C ASP A 95 7.94 10.27 0.08
N TYR A 96 8.55 9.79 -1.00
CA TYR A 96 8.91 8.37 -1.10
C TYR A 96 10.11 8.00 -0.21
N GLU A 97 11.06 8.90 0.04
CA GLU A 97 12.13 8.68 1.01
C GLU A 97 11.56 8.47 2.42
N MET A 98 10.60 9.30 2.81
CA MET A 98 9.88 9.18 4.09
C MET A 98 9.03 7.91 4.14
N ALA A 99 8.30 7.58 3.07
CA ALA A 99 7.52 6.35 3.01
C ALA A 99 8.40 5.09 3.13
N ILE A 100 9.54 5.06 2.44
CA ILE A 100 10.53 3.97 2.56
C ILE A 100 11.04 3.85 4.01
N LYS A 101 11.27 4.97 4.68
CA LYS A 101 11.67 4.98 6.08
C LYS A 101 10.57 4.39 6.97
N ASP A 102 9.32 4.81 6.80
CA ASP A 102 8.18 4.29 7.57
C ASP A 102 7.96 2.80 7.35
N ILE A 103 8.09 2.30 6.11
CA ILE A 103 8.01 0.86 5.83
C ILE A 103 9.09 0.10 6.60
N LYS A 104 10.30 0.65 6.71
CA LYS A 104 11.41 0.01 7.46
C LYS A 104 11.21 0.09 8.96
N ASP A 105 10.70 1.21 9.47
CA ASP A 105 10.50 1.43 10.90
C ASP A 105 9.33 0.58 11.43
N SER A 106 8.27 0.38 10.63
CA SER A 106 7.17 -0.55 10.95
C SER A 106 7.61 -1.98 11.25
N GLN A 107 8.75 -2.42 10.70
CA GLN A 107 9.31 -3.74 10.96
C GLN A 107 10.11 -3.80 12.26
N LYS A 108 10.53 -2.66 12.80
CA LYS A 108 11.35 -2.54 14.01
C LYS A 108 10.50 -2.35 15.26
N ASP A 109 9.54 -1.43 15.22
CA ASP A 109 8.65 -1.13 16.35
C ASP A 109 7.31 -1.87 16.31
N ASN A 110 7.02 -2.55 15.19
CA ASN A 110 5.82 -3.34 14.98
C ASN A 110 4.52 -2.50 15.00
N ASP A 111 4.58 -1.19 14.74
CA ASP A 111 3.41 -0.31 14.56
C ASP A 111 3.05 -0.15 13.08
N ILE A 112 2.65 -1.28 12.46
CA ILE A 112 2.27 -1.33 11.05
C ILE A 112 1.14 -0.34 10.72
N PRO A 113 0.04 -0.23 11.50
CA PRO A 113 -1.05 0.70 11.19
C PRO A 113 -0.62 2.16 11.05
N LEU A 114 0.18 2.66 11.98
CA LEU A 114 0.66 4.05 11.96
C LEU A 114 1.52 4.32 10.72
N HIS A 115 2.57 3.52 10.55
CA HIS A 115 3.53 3.71 9.46
C HIS A 115 2.89 3.52 8.09
N PHE A 116 2.06 2.50 7.89
CA PHE A 116 1.43 2.28 6.58
C PHE A 116 0.31 3.28 6.26
N SER A 117 -0.32 3.89 7.26
CA SER A 117 -1.22 5.03 7.03
C SER A 117 -0.44 6.23 6.49
N ALA A 118 0.75 6.51 7.04
CA ALA A 118 1.63 7.56 6.54
C ALA A 118 2.14 7.27 5.11
N VAL A 119 2.54 6.02 4.84
CA VAL A 119 2.96 5.55 3.50
C VAL A 119 1.86 5.78 2.46
N ILE A 120 0.61 5.45 2.79
CA ILE A 120 -0.54 5.70 1.91
C ILE A 120 -0.68 7.19 1.63
N ALA A 121 -0.68 8.03 2.67
CA ALA A 121 -0.81 9.47 2.53
C ALA A 121 0.29 10.06 1.64
N MET A 122 1.55 9.70 1.86
CA MET A 122 2.68 10.16 1.05
C MET A 122 2.58 9.74 -0.42
N SER A 123 2.14 8.50 -0.68
CA SER A 123 1.91 8.06 -2.06
C SER A 123 0.77 8.80 -2.76
N GLN A 124 -0.28 9.16 -2.03
CA GLN A 124 -1.39 9.95 -2.55
C GLN A 124 -0.98 11.39 -2.81
N THR A 125 -0.28 12.04 -1.88
CA THR A 125 0.23 13.41 -2.07
C THR A 125 1.03 13.55 -3.36
N CYS A 126 1.96 12.62 -3.61
CA CYS A 126 2.72 12.62 -4.85
C CYS A 126 1.83 12.45 -6.10
N GLY A 127 0.83 11.57 -6.05
CA GLY A 127 -0.15 11.42 -7.13
C GLY A 127 -0.97 12.70 -7.36
N ASP A 128 -1.47 13.31 -6.29
CA ASP A 128 -2.27 14.54 -6.34
C ASP A 128 -1.47 15.71 -6.92
N GLU A 129 -0.17 15.82 -6.61
CA GLU A 129 0.69 16.84 -7.20
C GLU A 129 0.91 16.64 -8.71
N MET A 130 1.07 15.39 -9.16
CA MET A 130 1.16 15.08 -10.59
C MET A 130 -0.14 15.43 -11.32
N ASP A 131 -1.27 15.07 -10.73
CA ASP A 131 -2.61 15.29 -11.29
C ASP A 131 -2.97 16.77 -11.35
N ALA A 132 -2.67 17.54 -10.30
CA ALA A 132 -2.90 18.99 -10.25
C ALA A 132 -2.10 19.78 -11.30
N ARG A 133 -1.08 19.16 -11.90
CA ARG A 133 -0.20 19.76 -12.91
C ARG A 133 -0.32 19.12 -14.28
N ASP A 134 -1.26 18.19 -14.46
CA ASP A 134 -1.45 17.40 -15.69
C ASP A 134 -0.14 16.76 -16.19
N LEU A 135 0.68 16.30 -15.25
CA LEU A 135 1.96 15.68 -15.58
C LEU A 135 1.74 14.22 -15.99
N VAL A 136 2.09 13.93 -17.24
CA VAL A 136 2.10 12.56 -17.78
C VAL A 136 3.49 11.97 -17.57
N ILE A 137 3.64 11.18 -16.49
CA ILE A 137 4.91 10.57 -16.12
C ILE A 137 4.85 9.06 -16.39
N PRO A 138 5.87 8.44 -17.02
CA PRO A 138 5.85 7.03 -17.43
C PRO A 138 5.62 5.99 -16.32
N PHE A 139 5.74 6.38 -15.05
CA PHE A 139 5.51 5.51 -13.90
C PHE A 139 4.29 5.92 -13.06
N ARG A 140 3.39 6.77 -13.57
CA ARG A 140 2.20 7.20 -12.84
C ARG A 140 1.36 6.03 -12.31
N ASP A 141 1.18 4.99 -13.12
CA ASP A 141 0.47 3.78 -12.69
C ASP A 141 1.16 3.06 -11.53
N LEU A 142 2.49 3.18 -11.40
CA LEU A 142 3.21 2.64 -10.26
C LEU A 142 2.81 3.41 -8.99
N THR A 143 2.76 4.74 -9.04
CA THR A 143 2.32 5.62 -7.94
C THR A 143 0.90 5.29 -7.47
N THR A 144 -0.06 5.16 -8.39
CA THR A 144 -1.45 4.78 -8.08
C THR A 144 -1.59 3.35 -7.55
N ASN A 145 -0.56 2.52 -7.69
CA ASN A 145 -0.52 1.21 -7.06
C ASN A 145 0.14 1.24 -5.68
N LEU A 146 0.96 2.24 -5.33
CA LEU A 146 1.65 2.27 -4.03
C LEU A 146 0.70 2.44 -2.85
N ASN A 147 -0.32 3.29 -2.97
CA ASN A 147 -1.36 3.44 -1.93
C ASN A 147 -2.15 2.13 -1.74
N LYS A 148 -2.48 1.45 -2.85
CA LYS A 148 -3.16 0.14 -2.83
C LYS A 148 -2.35 -0.92 -2.11
N LEU A 149 -1.03 -0.95 -2.35
CA LEU A 149 -0.11 -1.86 -1.65
C LEU A 149 -0.08 -1.59 -0.14
N GLY A 150 -0.08 -0.33 0.27
CA GLY A 150 -0.20 0.02 1.68
C GLY A 150 -1.52 -0.45 2.30
N GLY A 151 -2.64 -0.28 1.58
CA GLY A 151 -3.94 -0.79 2.01
C GLY A 151 -3.98 -2.32 2.16
N ILE A 152 -3.31 -3.05 1.28
CA ILE A 152 -3.17 -4.51 1.39
C ILE A 152 -2.42 -4.89 2.67
N VAL A 153 -1.33 -4.20 3.00
CA VAL A 153 -0.57 -4.45 4.23
C VAL A 153 -1.44 -4.20 5.47
N LEU A 154 -2.19 -3.09 5.50
CA LEU A 154 -3.10 -2.77 6.60
C LEU A 154 -4.19 -3.84 6.76
N ALA A 155 -4.80 -4.27 5.66
CA ALA A 155 -5.82 -5.31 5.67
C ALA A 155 -5.25 -6.64 6.22
N LEU A 156 -4.09 -7.08 5.72
CA LEU A 156 -3.43 -8.31 6.20
C LEU A 156 -3.02 -8.22 7.68
N ASN A 157 -2.59 -7.04 8.15
CA ASN A 157 -2.26 -6.84 9.56
C ASN A 157 -3.48 -7.03 10.47
N SER A 158 -4.69 -6.69 10.01
CA SER A 158 -5.93 -6.90 10.78
C SER A 158 -6.34 -8.37 10.92
N LEU A 159 -5.69 -9.27 10.19
CA LEU A 159 -5.95 -10.72 10.20
C LEU A 159 -5.05 -11.51 11.16
N ARG A 160 -4.08 -10.85 11.83
CA ARG A 160 -3.24 -11.46 12.88
C ARG A 160 -3.96 -11.41 14.23
#